data_AF-A0A384IPZ9-F1
#
_entry.id   AF-A0A384IPZ9-F1
#
_cell.length_a   1.000
_cell.length_b   1.000
_cell.length_c   1.000
_cell.angle_alpha   90.00
_cell.angle_beta   90.00
_cell.angle_gamma   90.00
#
_symmetry.space_group_name_H-M   'P 1'
#
loop_
_entity.id
_entity.type
_entity.pdbx_description
1 polymer ?
#
loop_
_entity_poly.entity_id
_entity_poly.type
_entity_poly.pdbx_seq_one_letter_code
_entity_poly.pdbx_strand_id
1 'polypeptide(L)'
;MPGETTLRKLLGTLPGRPKPAAKVVDLSKLLAAARTDPAKSGTPVSYAGARIVEDALAAEGLLAKRYVDSHFGTQTKAAYAAWQRRCGYHGADADGLPGRASLDILAKHHGFTVTA
;
A
#
# COMPACT_ATOMS: atom_id res chain seq x y z
N MET A 1 26.21 -42.26 -18.01
CA MET A 1 25.27 -41.21 -17.58
C MET A 1 25.90 -39.84 -17.85
N PRO A 2 25.72 -39.22 -19.02
CA PRO A 2 26.01 -37.79 -19.20
C PRO A 2 24.82 -37.01 -18.59
N GLY A 3 24.96 -35.99 -17.73
CA GLY A 3 25.93 -34.91 -17.71
C GLY A 3 25.19 -33.63 -18.13
N GLU A 4 24.83 -32.78 -17.16
CA GLU A 4 23.83 -31.68 -17.13
C GLU A 4 23.94 -30.55 -18.18
N THR A 5 24.81 -30.69 -19.19
CA THR A 5 25.24 -29.59 -20.05
C THR A 5 24.32 -29.34 -21.25
N THR A 6 23.31 -30.19 -21.50
CA THR A 6 22.49 -30.11 -22.71
C THR A 6 21.19 -29.30 -22.54
N LEU A 7 20.75 -29.00 -21.32
CA LEU A 7 19.46 -28.31 -21.08
C LEU A 7 19.49 -26.78 -21.26
N ARG A 8 20.67 -26.14 -21.31
CA ARG A 8 20.77 -24.67 -21.38
C ARG A 8 20.72 -24.10 -22.81
N LYS A 9 20.66 -24.93 -23.86
CA LYS A 9 20.73 -24.48 -25.26
C LYS A 9 19.44 -24.67 -26.07
N LEU A 10 18.36 -25.18 -25.46
CA LEU A 10 17.12 -25.56 -26.15
C LEU A 10 15.84 -24.87 -25.64
N LEU A 11 15.90 -24.13 -24.52
CA LEU A 11 14.74 -23.41 -23.98
C LEU A 11 15.00 -21.91 -24.09
N GLY A 12 14.55 -21.34 -25.20
CA GLY A 12 14.44 -19.90 -25.39
C GLY A 12 13.71 -19.25 -24.20
N THR A 13 14.11 -18.02 -23.91
CA THR A 13 13.50 -17.04 -23.00
C THR A 13 12.33 -17.59 -22.19
N LEU A 14 12.58 -17.94 -20.91
CA LEU A 14 11.51 -18.18 -19.95
C LEU A 14 10.54 -16.99 -20.03
N PRO A 15 9.23 -17.19 -20.31
CA PRO A 15 8.28 -16.09 -20.28
C PRO A 15 8.34 -15.51 -18.87
N GLY A 16 8.84 -14.28 -18.76
CA GLY A 16 8.94 -13.56 -17.51
C GLY A 16 7.57 -13.66 -16.83
N ARG A 17 7.57 -14.20 -15.61
CA ARG A 17 6.40 -14.27 -14.73
C ARG A 17 5.58 -13.00 -14.94
N PRO A 18 4.28 -13.07 -15.31
CA PRO A 18 3.49 -11.87 -15.57
C PRO A 18 3.68 -10.93 -14.38
N LYS A 19 4.29 -9.78 -14.65
CA LYS A 19 4.51 -8.75 -13.63
C LYS A 19 3.13 -8.48 -13.03
N PRO A 20 2.93 -8.66 -11.71
CA PRO A 20 1.63 -8.38 -11.11
C PRO A 20 1.19 -6.98 -11.56
N ALA A 21 -0.07 -6.84 -11.98
CA ALA A 21 -0.62 -5.55 -12.37
C ALA A 21 -0.19 -4.52 -11.33
N ALA A 22 0.50 -3.46 -11.78
CA ALA A 22 1.10 -2.49 -10.88
C ALA A 22 -0.03 -1.94 -10.00
N LYS A 23 0.03 -2.24 -8.71
CA LYS A 23 -0.87 -1.65 -7.73
C LYS A 23 -0.58 -0.14 -7.72
N VAL A 24 -1.52 0.70 -8.10
CA VAL A 24 -1.34 2.16 -8.14
C VAL A 24 -2.21 2.81 -7.08
N VAL A 25 -1.62 3.70 -6.30
CA VAL A 25 -2.27 4.48 -5.24
C VAL A 25 -2.10 5.95 -5.53
N ASP A 26 -3.22 6.64 -5.73
CA ASP A 26 -3.29 8.07 -5.96
C ASP A 26 -3.32 8.79 -4.60
N LEU A 27 -2.27 9.55 -4.32
CA LEU A 27 -2.13 10.28 -3.06
C LEU A 27 -3.24 11.31 -2.88
N SER A 28 -3.64 12.02 -3.93
CA SER A 28 -4.69 13.04 -3.88
C SER A 28 -6.05 12.42 -3.51
N LYS A 29 -6.39 11.27 -4.10
CA LYS A 29 -7.61 10.52 -3.76
C LYS A 29 -7.55 9.93 -2.36
N LEU A 30 -6.38 9.45 -1.94
CA LEU A 30 -6.22 8.85 -0.61
C LEU A 30 -6.24 9.91 0.50
N LEU A 31 -5.65 11.09 0.25
CA LEU A 31 -5.81 12.27 1.10
C LEU A 31 -7.27 12.76 1.12
N ALA A 32 -7.95 12.79 -0.02
CA ALA A 32 -9.37 13.12 -0.07
C ALA A 32 -10.19 12.13 0.76
N ALA A 33 -9.91 10.83 0.67
CA ALA A 33 -10.56 9.81 1.50
C ALA A 33 -10.23 9.98 3.00
N ALA A 34 -8.97 10.29 3.36
CA ALA A 34 -8.54 10.46 4.74
C ALA A 34 -9.08 11.75 5.40
N ARG A 35 -9.21 12.84 4.62
CA ARG A 35 -9.73 14.14 5.07
C ARG A 35 -11.24 14.23 5.02
N THR A 36 -11.89 13.46 4.14
CA THR A 36 -13.35 13.28 4.15
C THR A 36 -13.70 12.39 5.33
N ASP A 37 -13.50 12.90 6.54
CA ASP A 37 -14.08 12.37 7.76
C ASP A 37 -15.60 12.46 7.58
N PRO A 38 -16.36 11.35 7.63
CA PRO A 38 -17.80 11.39 7.43
C PRO A 38 -18.47 11.99 8.68
N ALA A 39 -18.43 13.31 8.82
CA ALA A 39 -19.37 14.02 9.69
C ALA A 39 -20.81 13.99 9.13
N LYS A 40 -21.01 13.43 7.92
CA LYS A 40 -22.33 13.23 7.30
C LYS A 40 -22.44 11.86 6.64
N SER A 41 -23.51 11.14 6.98
CA SER A 41 -24.08 10.09 6.13
C SER A 41 -24.24 10.64 4.71
N GLY A 42 -23.49 10.11 3.75
CA GLY A 42 -23.52 10.65 2.40
C GLY A 42 -22.95 9.68 1.38
N THR A 43 -21.65 9.39 1.43
CA THR A 43 -21.06 8.33 0.60
C THR A 43 -19.69 7.98 1.18
N PRO A 44 -19.44 6.74 1.63
CA PRO A 44 -18.06 6.32 1.90
C PRO A 44 -17.31 6.44 0.57
N VAL A 45 -16.26 7.27 0.53
CA VAL A 45 -15.36 7.32 -0.63
C VAL A 45 -14.49 6.08 -0.54
N SER A 46 -15.08 4.93 -0.89
CA SER A 46 -14.37 3.67 -1.03
C SER A 46 -13.44 3.81 -2.24
N TYR A 47 -12.18 4.09 -1.96
CA TYR A 47 -11.15 4.19 -2.97
C TYR A 47 -10.41 2.86 -3.04
N ALA A 48 -10.31 2.26 -4.22
CA ALA A 48 -9.59 1.00 -4.41
C ALA A 48 -8.13 1.06 -3.90
N GLY A 49 -7.49 2.25 -3.93
CA GLY A 49 -6.16 2.45 -3.38
C GLY A 49 -6.10 2.52 -1.85
N ALA A 50 -7.20 2.83 -1.15
CA ALA A 50 -7.25 2.75 0.31
C ALA A 50 -7.04 1.30 0.78
N ARG A 51 -7.66 0.34 0.10
CA ARG A 51 -7.47 -1.08 0.37
C ARG A 51 -6.01 -1.52 0.22
N ILE A 52 -5.30 -1.03 -0.80
CA ILE A 52 -3.88 -1.35 -1.01
C ILE A 52 -3.05 -0.88 0.19
N VAL A 53 -3.34 0.30 0.72
CA VAL A 53 -2.64 0.85 1.90
C VAL A 53 -3.03 0.10 3.17
N GLU A 54 -4.31 -0.24 3.37
CA GLU A 54 -4.77 -1.04 4.50
C GLU A 54 -4.15 -2.44 4.51
N ASP A 55 -4.10 -3.11 3.35
CA ASP A 55 -3.44 -4.41 3.20
C ASP A 55 -1.94 -4.30 3.54
N ALA A 56 -1.29 -3.21 3.13
CA ALA A 56 0.11 -2.94 3.46
C ALA A 56 0.31 -2.71 4.97
N LEU A 57 -0.51 -1.86 5.60
CA LEU A 57 -0.49 -1.63 7.05
C LEU A 57 -0.79 -2.91 7.84
N ALA A 58 -1.67 -3.77 7.34
CA ALA A 58 -1.95 -5.05 7.95
C ALA A 58 -0.77 -6.02 7.82
N ALA A 59 -0.06 -6.01 6.69
CA ALA A 59 1.17 -6.77 6.50
C ALA A 59 2.32 -6.28 7.42
N GLU A 60 2.37 -4.98 7.74
CA GLU A 60 3.28 -4.42 8.74
C GLU A 60 2.89 -4.75 10.19
N GLY A 61 1.71 -5.35 10.40
CA GLY A 61 1.15 -5.66 11.71
C GLY A 61 0.59 -4.44 12.44
N LEU A 62 0.34 -3.33 11.74
CA LEU A 62 -0.16 -2.07 12.29
C LEU A 62 -1.68 -1.97 12.23
N LEU A 63 -2.31 -2.72 11.32
CA LEU A 63 -3.76 -2.76 11.16
C LEU A 63 -4.26 -4.21 11.26
N ALA A 64 -5.32 -4.44 12.03
CA ALA A 64 -5.96 -5.75 12.04
C ALA A 64 -6.74 -5.97 10.74
N LYS A 65 -6.66 -7.17 10.14
CA LYS A 65 -7.34 -7.52 8.87
C LYS A 65 -8.85 -7.23 8.86
N ARG A 66 -9.50 -7.23 10.03
CA ARG A 66 -10.93 -6.88 10.18
C ARG A 66 -11.26 -5.42 9.84
N TYR A 67 -10.25 -4.54 9.81
CA TYR A 67 -10.36 -3.13 9.47
C TYR A 67 -9.90 -2.83 8.03
N VAL A 68 -9.66 -3.86 7.21
CA VAL A 68 -9.38 -3.71 5.78
C VAL A 68 -10.71 -3.70 5.03
N ASP A 69 -11.36 -2.54 4.99
CA ASP A 69 -12.69 -2.33 4.41
C ASP A 69 -12.68 -1.34 3.24
N SER A 70 -11.50 -0.96 2.75
CA SER A 70 -11.28 0.06 1.72
C SER A 70 -11.74 1.46 2.15
N HIS A 71 -11.76 1.72 3.46
CA HIS A 71 -12.16 2.98 4.07
C HIS A 71 -11.06 3.54 4.97
N PHE A 72 -10.60 4.76 4.66
CA PHE A 72 -9.56 5.43 5.45
C PHE A 72 -10.13 6.07 6.73
N GLY A 73 -10.68 5.23 7.61
CA GLY A 73 -11.28 5.63 8.88
C GLY A 73 -10.26 5.89 10.00
N THR A 74 -10.75 6.08 11.22
CA THR A 74 -9.93 6.36 12.41
C THR A 74 -8.89 5.28 12.69
N GLN A 75 -9.23 4.01 12.49
CA GLN A 75 -8.30 2.90 12.72
C GLN A 75 -7.16 2.89 11.69
N THR A 76 -7.48 3.16 10.43
CA THR A 76 -6.49 3.27 9.35
C THR A 76 -5.60 4.49 9.57
N LYS A 77 -6.16 5.64 10.01
CA LYS A 77 -5.40 6.84 10.44
C LYS A 77 -4.41 6.50 11.56
N ALA A 78 -4.87 5.81 12.62
CA ALA A 78 -4.01 5.41 13.74
C ALA A 78 -2.89 4.44 13.31
N ALA A 79 -3.22 3.46 12.47
CA ALA A 79 -2.23 2.53 11.91
C ALA A 79 -1.21 3.25 11.03
N TYR A 80 -1.65 4.23 10.23
CA TYR A 80 -0.77 5.05 9.41
C TYR A 80 0.15 5.96 10.25
N ALA A 81 -0.36 6.50 11.36
CA ALA A 81 0.46 7.26 12.32
C ALA A 81 1.56 6.37 12.93
N ALA A 82 1.25 5.12 13.25
CA ALA A 82 2.25 4.15 13.71
C ALA A 82 3.27 3.80 12.61
N TRP A 83 2.84 3.73 11.35
CA TRP A 83 3.74 3.56 10.19
C TRP A 83 4.68 4.75 10.02
N GLN A 84 4.16 5.98 10.12
CA GLN A 84 4.98 7.19 10.09
C GLN A 84 6.05 7.16 11.19
N ARG A 85 5.68 6.74 12.41
CA ARG A 85 6.66 6.55 13.51
C ARG A 85 7.71 5.50 13.19
N ARG A 86 7.35 4.39 12.53
CA ARG A 86 8.34 3.39 12.06
C ARG A 86 9.28 3.95 11.00
N CYS A 87 8.82 4.86 10.17
CA CYS A 87 9.65 5.57 9.20
C CYS A 87 10.55 6.65 9.84
N GLY A 88 10.42 6.91 11.14
CA GLY A 88 11.18 7.93 11.87
C GLY A 88 10.53 9.32 11.93
N TYR A 89 9.25 9.44 11.55
CA TYR A 89 8.49 10.68 11.71
C TYR A 89 7.93 10.79 13.14
N HIS A 90 7.85 12.01 13.67
CA HIS A 90 7.39 12.27 15.03
C HIS A 90 6.58 13.57 15.09
N GLY A 91 5.79 13.74 16.16
CA GLY A 91 4.99 14.95 16.35
C GLY A 91 3.98 15.15 15.22
N ALA A 92 4.00 16.33 14.62
CA ALA A 92 3.10 16.71 13.53
C ALA A 92 3.30 15.89 12.24
N ASP A 93 4.48 15.29 12.04
CA ASP A 93 4.76 14.48 10.84
C ASP A 93 4.24 13.02 10.97
N ALA A 94 3.76 12.65 12.16
CA ALA A 94 3.12 11.36 12.46
C ALA A 94 1.65 11.53 12.88
N ASP A 95 0.95 12.37 12.14
CA ASP A 95 -0.45 12.75 12.33
C ASP A 95 -1.47 11.69 11.85
N GLY A 96 -1.00 10.65 11.16
CA GLY A 96 -1.85 9.61 10.56
C GLY A 96 -2.43 10.00 9.20
N LEU A 97 -2.06 11.17 8.67
CA LEU A 97 -2.43 11.55 7.32
C LEU A 97 -1.42 10.99 6.31
N PRO A 98 -1.90 10.48 5.16
CA PRO A 98 -1.01 9.99 4.11
C PRO A 98 -0.14 11.11 3.55
N GLY A 99 1.15 11.08 3.90
CA GLY A 99 2.18 11.91 3.26
C GLY A 99 2.81 11.21 2.06
N ARG A 100 3.26 11.97 1.05
CA ARG A 100 3.94 11.40 -0.13
C ARG A 100 5.14 10.54 0.27
N ALA A 101 6.00 11.06 1.14
CA ALA A 101 7.22 10.38 1.55
C ALA A 101 6.96 9.09 2.33
N SER A 102 6.10 9.11 3.35
CA SER A 102 5.72 7.90 4.11
C SER A 102 4.99 6.87 3.23
N LEU A 103 4.18 7.34 2.27
CA LEU A 103 3.47 6.45 1.34
C LEU A 103 4.42 5.83 0.31
N ASP A 104 5.40 6.57 -0.19
CA ASP A 104 6.43 6.04 -1.09
C ASP A 104 7.32 4.98 -0.40
N ILE A 105 7.60 5.12 0.90
CA ILE A 105 8.31 4.08 1.67
C ILE A 105 7.46 2.81 1.74
N LEU A 106 6.16 2.95 2.08
CA LEU A 106 5.23 1.82 2.14
C LEU A 106 5.08 1.16 0.76
N ALA A 107 5.03 1.96 -0.29
CA ALA A 107 4.95 1.54 -1.68
C ALA A 107 6.14 0.66 -2.09
N LYS A 108 7.36 1.06 -1.69
CA LYS A 108 8.59 0.27 -1.91
C LYS A 108 8.58 -1.05 -1.15
N HIS A 109 8.07 -1.05 0.08
CA HIS A 109 7.98 -2.27 0.92
C HIS A 109 6.96 -3.28 0.37
N HIS A 110 5.82 -2.81 -0.14
CA HIS A 110 4.71 -3.68 -0.55
C HIS A 110 4.49 -3.79 -2.07
N GLY A 111 5.34 -3.14 -2.87
CA GLY A 111 5.33 -3.26 -4.32
C GLY A 111 4.14 -2.58 -5.01
N PHE A 112 3.78 -1.37 -4.55
CA PHE A 112 2.83 -0.51 -5.25
C PHE A 112 3.49 0.79 -5.71
N THR A 113 2.82 1.55 -6.56
CA THR A 113 3.28 2.83 -7.10
C THR A 113 2.39 3.94 -6.57
N VAL A 114 3.00 5.06 -6.16
CA VAL A 114 2.24 6.25 -5.74
C VAL A 114 2.16 7.26 -6.88
N THR A 115 0.95 7.71 -7.19
CA THR A 115 0.69 8.81 -8.14
C THR A 115 0.15 10.04 -7.40
N ALA A 116 0.14 11.19 -8.06
CA ALA A 116 -0.38 12.45 -7.51
C ALA A 116 -1.57 12.92 -8.34
#